data_AF-A0A7J2KEP7-F1
#
_entry.id   AF-A0A7J2KEP7-F1
#
_cell.length_a   1.000
_cell.length_b   1.000
_cell.length_c   1.000
_cell.angle_alpha   90.00
_cell.angle_beta   90.00
_cell.angle_gamma   90.00
#
_symmetry.space_group_name_H-M   'P 1'
#
loop_
_entity.id
_entity.type
_entity.pdbx_description
1 polymer ?
#
loop_
_entity_poly.entity_id
_entity_poly.type
_entity_poly.pdbx_seq_one_letter_code
_entity_poly.pdbx_strand_id
1 'polypeptide(L)'
;MKWEELTSKDIEELDKDKTVVILPIGSIEVHGPHLPLGTDTITIYYVVLKATEIEDALVLPPLYYAYVPENRNFKGTISLKSDTFLKLLEDILDEVARQGFKKFLIVNGHGGNRRPLALFLRKMLEKNKR
;
A
#
# COMPACT_ATOMS: atom_id res chain seq x y z
N MET A 1 14.12 -4.62 2.60
CA MET A 1 13.99 -4.33 4.05
C MET A 1 12.53 -4.09 4.41
N LYS A 2 12.07 -4.49 5.60
CA LYS A 2 10.70 -4.23 6.09
C LYS A 2 10.73 -3.10 7.11
N TRP A 3 9.92 -2.06 6.90
CA TRP A 3 9.92 -0.84 7.72
C TRP A 3 9.68 -1.16 9.20
N GLU A 4 8.71 -2.02 9.50
CA GLU A 4 8.30 -2.42 10.85
C GLU A 4 9.34 -3.23 11.62
N GLU A 5 10.41 -3.68 10.96
CA GLU A 5 11.52 -4.43 11.57
C GLU A 5 12.77 -3.58 11.78
N LEU A 6 12.76 -2.33 11.32
CA LEU A 6 13.87 -1.39 11.47
C LEU A 6 13.71 -0.53 12.72
N THR A 7 14.83 -0.18 13.34
CA THR A 7 14.87 0.85 14.38
C THR A 7 14.83 2.24 13.76
N SER A 8 14.55 3.26 14.58
CA SER A 8 14.61 4.67 14.13
C SER A 8 15.99 5.05 13.59
N LYS A 9 17.06 4.46 14.15
CA LYS A 9 18.44 4.70 13.72
C LYS A 9 18.70 4.07 12.35
N ASP A 10 18.25 2.84 12.12
CA ASP A 10 18.37 2.19 10.81
C ASP A 10 17.66 3.03 9.74
N ILE A 11 16.48 3.58 10.06
CA ILE A 11 15.78 4.50 9.15
C ILE A 11 16.64 5.74 8.90
N GLU A 12 17.18 6.41 9.91
CA GLU A 12 18.01 7.61 9.76
C GLU A 12 19.21 7.40 8.83
N GLU A 13 19.85 6.22 8.90
CA GLU A 13 21.05 5.89 8.12
C GLU A 13 20.78 5.59 6.63
N LEU A 14 19.51 5.41 6.22
CA LEU A 14 19.17 5.16 4.81
C LEU A 14 19.35 6.39 3.92
N ASP A 15 19.95 6.20 2.75
CA ASP A 15 20.00 7.21 1.68
C ASP A 15 18.58 7.44 1.12
N LYS A 16 17.96 8.55 1.56
CA LYS A 16 16.57 8.92 1.22
C LYS A 16 16.35 9.25 -0.26
N ASP A 17 17.41 9.66 -0.96
CA ASP A 17 17.36 10.02 -2.37
C ASP A 17 17.41 8.78 -3.27
N LYS A 18 18.01 7.68 -2.80
CA LYS A 18 18.11 6.42 -3.54
C LYS A 18 17.05 5.39 -3.15
N THR A 19 16.67 5.33 -1.89
CA THR A 19 15.77 4.30 -1.38
C THR A 19 14.38 4.40 -2.01
N VAL A 20 13.93 3.32 -2.65
CA VAL A 20 12.55 3.17 -3.11
C VAL A 20 11.71 2.62 -1.97
N VAL A 21 10.63 3.32 -1.62
CA VAL A 21 9.64 2.86 -0.64
C VAL A 21 8.47 2.21 -1.34
N ILE A 22 8.16 0.98 -0.96
CA ILE A 22 7.08 0.18 -1.54
C ILE A 22 5.91 0.12 -0.54
N LEU A 23 4.70 0.48 -1.00
CA LEU A 23 3.44 0.26 -0.28
C LEU A 23 2.65 -0.87 -0.95
N PRO A 24 2.62 -2.09 -0.38
CA PRO A 24 1.76 -3.15 -0.84
C PRO A 24 0.31 -2.88 -0.41
N ILE A 25 -0.64 -3.04 -1.34
CA ILE A 25 -2.07 -2.83 -1.07
C ILE A 25 -2.88 -4.00 -1.62
N GLY A 26 -3.66 -4.65 -0.77
CA GLY A 26 -4.64 -5.66 -1.18
C GLY A 26 -6.04 -5.30 -0.74
N SER A 27 -6.73 -6.26 -0.12
CA SER A 27 -8.07 -6.12 0.41
C SER A 27 -8.39 -7.22 1.44
N ILE A 28 -9.46 -7.03 2.21
CA ILE A 28 -10.15 -8.07 2.98
C ILE A 28 -11.52 -8.28 2.34
N GLU A 29 -11.65 -9.32 1.53
CA GLU A 29 -12.87 -9.60 0.75
C GLU A 29 -13.08 -11.09 0.50
N VAL A 30 -14.26 -11.45 0.00
CA VAL A 30 -14.59 -12.82 -0.37
C VAL A 30 -13.78 -13.31 -1.58
N HIS A 31 -13.20 -14.50 -1.48
CA HIS A 31 -12.49 -15.19 -2.58
C HIS A 31 -13.06 -16.60 -2.80
N GLY A 32 -14.38 -16.72 -2.71
CA GLY A 32 -15.09 -18.00 -2.70
C GLY A 32 -14.89 -18.79 -1.39
N PRO A 33 -15.37 -20.05 -1.32
CA PRO A 33 -15.35 -20.83 -0.08
C PRO A 33 -14.00 -21.50 0.23
N HIS A 34 -13.04 -21.42 -0.69
CA HIS A 34 -11.80 -22.20 -0.64
C HIS A 34 -10.55 -21.35 -0.36
N LEU A 35 -10.68 -20.02 -0.36
CA LEU A 35 -9.57 -19.09 -0.12
C LEU A 35 -9.82 -18.20 1.09
N PRO A 36 -8.77 -17.78 1.82
CA PRO A 36 -8.87 -16.81 2.89
C PRO A 36 -9.35 -15.44 2.41
N LEU A 37 -9.98 -14.68 3.31
CA LEU A 37 -10.46 -13.32 3.03
C LEU A 37 -9.34 -12.32 2.70
N GLY A 38 -8.11 -12.59 3.16
CA GLY A 38 -6.95 -11.73 2.93
C GLY A 38 -6.10 -12.12 1.72
N THR A 39 -6.63 -12.92 0.79
CA THR A 39 -5.88 -13.47 -0.35
C THR A 39 -5.10 -12.38 -1.11
N ASP A 40 -5.73 -11.24 -1.40
CA ASP A 40 -5.10 -10.14 -2.13
C ASP A 40 -3.86 -9.61 -1.39
N THR A 41 -4.00 -9.32 -0.09
CA THR A 41 -2.92 -8.71 0.70
C THR A 41 -1.81 -9.71 1.00
N ILE A 42 -2.15 -10.95 1.34
CA ILE A 42 -1.17 -12.02 1.60
C ILE A 42 -0.32 -12.24 0.34
N THR A 43 -0.96 -12.36 -0.82
CA THR A 43 -0.28 -12.63 -2.09
C THR A 43 0.62 -11.47 -2.48
N ILE A 44 0.11 -10.23 -2.48
CA ILE A 44 0.90 -9.08 -2.94
C ILE A 44 2.07 -8.77 -2.01
N TYR A 45 1.89 -8.94 -0.70
CA TYR A 45 2.96 -8.73 0.26
C TYR A 45 4.07 -9.77 0.06
N TYR A 46 3.71 -11.05 -0.10
CA TYR A 46 4.69 -12.10 -0.42
C TYR A 46 5.47 -11.80 -1.71
N VAL A 47 4.78 -11.42 -2.78
CA VAL A 47 5.42 -11.07 -4.07
C VAL A 47 6.38 -9.89 -3.91
N VAL A 48 5.97 -8.83 -3.19
CA VAL A 48 6.84 -7.67 -2.94
C VAL A 48 8.07 -8.09 -2.15
N LEU A 49 7.93 -8.87 -1.07
CA LEU A 49 9.06 -9.34 -0.29
C LEU A 49 10.04 -10.16 -1.15
N LYS A 50 9.51 -11.03 -2.03
CA LYS A 50 10.34 -11.79 -2.98
C LYS A 50 11.04 -10.90 -4.01
N ALA A 51 10.39 -9.86 -4.51
CA ALA A 51 11.05 -8.88 -5.37
C ALA A 51 12.19 -8.18 -4.64
N THR A 52 12.05 -7.92 -3.34
CA THR A 52 13.12 -7.28 -2.53
C THR A 52 14.29 -8.20 -2.17
N GLU A 53 14.22 -9.50 -2.51
CA GLU A 53 15.39 -10.38 -2.47
C GLU A 53 16.29 -10.18 -3.72
N ILE A 54 15.78 -9.52 -4.76
CA ILE A 54 16.48 -9.27 -6.03
C ILE A 54 16.92 -7.80 -6.11
N GLU A 55 16.06 -6.87 -5.68
CA GLU A 55 16.32 -5.43 -5.74
C GLU A 55 16.07 -4.75 -4.40
N ASP A 56 17.00 -3.91 -3.94
CA ASP A 56 16.91 -3.26 -2.64
C ASP A 56 15.79 -2.21 -2.61
N ALA A 57 14.83 -2.43 -1.70
CA ALA A 57 13.76 -1.48 -1.41
C ALA A 57 13.32 -1.57 0.05
N LEU A 58 12.68 -0.50 0.53
CA LEU A 58 12.05 -0.42 1.84
C LEU A 58 10.55 -0.69 1.71
N VAL A 59 10.07 -1.77 2.32
CA VAL A 59 8.67 -2.20 2.23
C VAL A 59 7.91 -1.72 3.46
N LEU A 60 6.84 -0.97 3.26
CA LEU A 60 5.91 -0.59 4.33
C LEU A 60 5.00 -1.77 4.72
N PRO A 61 4.42 -1.75 5.93
CA PRO A 61 3.36 -2.68 6.30
C PRO A 61 2.24 -2.69 5.24
N PRO A 62 1.78 -3.86 4.79
CA PRO A 62 0.81 -3.94 3.72
C PRO A 62 -0.57 -3.44 4.18
N LEU A 63 -1.29 -2.77 3.28
CA LEU A 63 -2.67 -2.36 3.56
C LEU A 63 -3.64 -3.49 3.28
N TYR A 64 -4.28 -3.97 4.35
CA TYR A 64 -5.36 -4.96 4.31
C TYR A 64 -6.71 -4.35 3.96
N TYR A 65 -6.98 -3.11 4.38
CA TYR A 65 -8.30 -2.50 4.21
C TYR A 65 -8.33 -1.56 3.01
N ALA A 66 -9.34 -1.73 2.16
CA ALA A 66 -9.50 -0.98 0.92
C ALA A 66 -10.96 -0.57 0.65
N TYR A 67 -11.18 0.14 -0.45
CA TYR A 67 -12.52 0.41 -0.96
C TYR A 67 -13.01 -0.75 -1.82
N VAL A 68 -13.90 -1.58 -1.26
CA VAL A 68 -14.41 -2.83 -1.85
C VAL A 68 -15.95 -2.86 -1.84
N PRO A 69 -16.64 -1.90 -2.48
CA PRO A 69 -18.10 -1.79 -2.40
C PRO A 69 -18.84 -2.98 -3.00
N GLU A 70 -18.28 -3.62 -4.03
CA GLU A 70 -18.92 -4.69 -4.80
C GLU A 70 -19.16 -5.94 -3.94
N ASN A 71 -18.27 -6.19 -2.98
CA ASN A 71 -18.29 -7.39 -2.15
C ASN A 71 -18.81 -7.15 -0.71
N ARG A 72 -19.35 -5.96 -0.42
CA ARG A 72 -19.83 -5.58 0.93
C ARG A 72 -20.92 -6.48 1.51
N ASN A 73 -21.71 -7.12 0.66
CA ASN A 73 -22.81 -7.98 1.08
C ASN A 73 -22.35 -9.38 1.51
N PHE A 74 -21.09 -9.75 1.24
CA PHE A 74 -20.52 -11.02 1.67
C PHE A 74 -19.95 -10.92 3.08
N LYS A 75 -20.24 -11.92 3.91
CA LYS A 75 -19.74 -11.99 5.28
C LYS A 75 -18.21 -12.08 5.30
N GLY A 76 -17.57 -11.28 6.15
CA GLY A 76 -16.12 -11.20 6.27
C GLY A 76 -15.47 -10.10 5.43
N THR A 77 -16.12 -9.62 4.36
CA THR A 77 -15.62 -8.45 3.61
C THR A 77 -15.65 -7.20 4.49
N ILE A 78 -14.54 -6.46 4.52
CA ILE A 78 -14.44 -5.17 5.22
C ILE A 78 -14.08 -4.10 4.18
N SER A 79 -15.04 -3.23 3.88
CA SER A 79 -14.82 -2.13 2.93
C SER A 79 -14.81 -0.79 3.64
N LEU A 80 -13.72 -0.05 3.47
CA LEU A 80 -13.64 1.37 3.79
C LEU A 80 -14.55 2.18 2.86
N LYS A 81 -14.87 3.40 3.26
CA LYS A 81 -15.39 4.42 2.33
C LYS A 81 -14.28 4.87 1.39
N SER A 82 -14.63 5.30 0.19
CA SER A 82 -13.66 5.71 -0.83
C SER A 82 -12.82 6.91 -0.37
N ASP A 83 -13.43 7.90 0.29
CA ASP A 83 -12.74 9.06 0.84
C ASP A 83 -11.79 8.69 1.98
N THR A 84 -12.22 7.79 2.89
CA THR A 84 -11.36 7.26 3.95
C THR A 84 -10.15 6.53 3.38
N PHE A 85 -10.35 5.68 2.37
CA PHE A 85 -9.26 4.96 1.73
C PHE A 85 -8.25 5.92 1.07
N LEU A 86 -8.72 6.90 0.31
CA LEU A 86 -7.84 7.87 -0.35
C LEU A 86 -7.07 8.74 0.65
N LYS A 87 -7.72 9.20 1.72
CA LYS A 87 -7.07 9.99 2.79
C LYS A 87 -6.05 9.17 3.55
N LEU A 88 -6.36 7.90 3.86
CA LEU A 88 -5.42 7.00 4.51
C LEU A 88 -4.14 6.83 3.67
N LEU A 89 -4.27 6.65 2.35
CA LEU A 89 -3.12 6.58 1.44
C LEU A 89 -2.32 7.87 1.43
N GLU A 90 -3.00 9.02 1.40
CA GLU A 90 -2.36 10.34 1.46
C GLU A 90 -1.57 10.50 2.75
N ASP A 91 -2.19 10.26 3.91
CA ASP A 91 -1.57 10.43 5.23
C ASP A 91 -0.32 9.53 5.39
N ILE A 92 -0.39 8.27 4.93
CA ILE A 92 0.75 7.34 4.98
C ILE A 92 1.90 7.87 4.13
N LEU A 93 1.64 8.26 2.89
CA LEU A 93 2.70 8.70 1.99
C LEU A 93 3.26 10.07 2.40
N ASP A 94 2.43 10.97 2.89
CA ASP A 94 2.85 12.27 3.41
C ASP A 94 3.76 12.09 4.64
N GLU A 95 3.46 11.16 5.56
CA GLU A 95 4.33 10.88 6.72
C GLU A 95 5.66 10.25 6.31
N VAL A 96 5.66 9.35 5.33
CA VAL A 96 6.91 8.79 4.81
C VAL A 96 7.72 9.85 4.07
N ALA A 97 7.08 10.71 3.29
CA ALA A 97 7.72 11.83 2.58
C ALA A 97 8.29 12.87 3.56
N ARG A 98 7.61 13.13 4.68
CA ARG A 98 8.10 14.01 5.77
C ARG A 98 9.44 13.53 6.34
N GLN A 99 9.72 12.23 6.28
CA GLN A 99 11.01 11.64 6.69
C GLN A 99 12.10 11.72 5.60
N GLY A 100 11.82 12.38 4.47
CA GLY A 100 12.78 12.69 3.42
C GLY A 100 12.78 11.74 2.23
N PHE A 101 12.02 10.64 2.26
CA PHE A 101 11.93 9.69 1.14
C PHE A 101 11.20 10.31 -0.06
N LYS A 102 11.72 10.09 -1.28
CA LYS A 102 11.22 10.75 -2.50
C LYS A 102 10.70 9.79 -3.57
N LYS A 103 11.00 8.49 -3.44
CA LYS A 103 10.67 7.46 -4.44
C LYS A 103 9.68 6.48 -3.85
N PHE A 104 8.49 6.45 -4.44
CA PHE A 104 7.38 5.64 -3.94
C PHE A 104 6.87 4.71 -5.04
N LEU A 105 6.57 3.47 -4.66
CA LEU A 105 5.92 2.48 -5.50
C LEU A 105 4.72 1.91 -4.76
N ILE A 106 3.52 2.10 -5.31
CA ILE A 106 2.32 1.41 -4.83
C ILE A 106 2.16 0.11 -5.63
N VAL A 107 2.18 -1.03 -4.94
CA VAL A 107 2.02 -2.34 -5.58
C VAL A 107 0.67 -2.91 -5.20
N ASN A 108 -0.22 -3.01 -6.18
CA ASN A 108 -1.62 -3.34 -5.99
C ASN A 108 -1.91 -4.82 -6.27
N GLY A 109 -2.49 -5.52 -5.30
CA GLY A 109 -2.92 -6.91 -5.37
C GLY A 109 -4.41 -7.12 -5.64
N HIS A 110 -5.23 -6.07 -5.57
CA HIS A 110 -6.69 -6.17 -5.67
C HIS A 110 -7.26 -5.43 -6.90
N GLY A 111 -8.12 -6.08 -7.68
CA GLY A 111 -8.67 -5.50 -8.91
C GLY A 111 -9.45 -4.19 -8.69
N GLY A 112 -10.25 -4.10 -7.62
CA GLY A 112 -11.09 -2.94 -7.32
C GLY A 112 -10.31 -1.67 -6.99
N ASN A 113 -9.06 -1.79 -6.56
CA ASN A 113 -8.19 -0.64 -6.26
C ASN A 113 -7.73 0.13 -7.50
N ARG A 114 -7.83 -0.43 -8.71
CA ARG A 114 -7.29 0.21 -9.93
C ARG A 114 -7.86 1.61 -10.19
N ARG A 115 -9.19 1.77 -10.05
CA ARG A 115 -9.85 3.06 -10.29
C ARG A 115 -9.58 4.08 -9.16
N PRO A 116 -9.74 3.72 -7.87
CA PRO A 116 -9.35 4.60 -6.76
C PRO A 116 -7.89 5.04 -6.83
N LEU A 117 -6.95 4.13 -7.11
CA LEU A 117 -5.53 4.48 -7.23
C LEU A 117 -5.23 5.40 -8.40
N ALA A 118 -5.87 5.21 -9.56
CA ALA A 118 -5.74 6.14 -10.67
C ALA A 118 -6.23 7.55 -10.31
N LEU A 119 -7.33 7.66 -9.55
CA LEU A 119 -7.82 8.93 -9.04
C LEU A 119 -6.84 9.54 -8.00
N PHE A 120 -6.32 8.71 -7.10
CA PHE A 120 -5.34 9.11 -6.09
C PHE A 120 -4.10 9.76 -6.74
N LEU A 121 -3.49 9.07 -7.71
CA LEU A 121 -2.29 9.56 -8.39
C LEU A 121 -2.54 10.89 -9.11
N ARG A 122 -3.71 11.07 -9.74
CA ARG A 122 -4.10 12.36 -10.35
C ARG A 122 -4.16 13.48 -9.32
N LYS A 123 -4.79 13.24 -8.17
CA LYS A 123 -4.86 14.23 -7.07
C LYS A 123 -3.47 14.61 -6.56
N MET A 124 -2.57 13.63 -6.40
CA MET A 124 -1.20 13.89 -5.94
C MET A 124 -0.40 14.73 -6.94
N LEU A 125 -0.55 14.49 -8.24
CA LEU A 125 0.08 15.30 -9.27
C LEU A 125 -0.44 16.75 -9.30
N GLU A 126 -1.71 16.97 -8.97
CA GLU A 126 -2.28 18.32 -8.88
C GLU A 126 -1.80 19.08 -7.64
N LYS A 127 -1.60 18.38 -6.52
CA LYS A 127 -1.09 18.94 -5.25
C LYS A 127 0.35 19.46 -5.39
N ASN A 128 1.20 18.74 -6.13
CA ASN A 128 2.60 19.10 -6.39
C ASN A 128 2.82 20.21 -7.43
N LYS A 129 1.76 20.76 -8.03
CA LYS A 129 1.83 21.92 -8.95
C LYS A 129 1.69 23.28 -8.24
N ARG A 130 1.68 23.29 -6.90
CA ARG A 130 1.59 24.49 -6.07
C ARG A 130 2.88 24.73 -5.31
#